data_AF-J3MFE9-F1
#
_entry.id   AF-J3MFE9-F1
#
_cell.length_a   1.000
_cell.length_b   1.000
_cell.length_c   1.000
_cell.angle_alpha   90.00
_cell.angle_beta   90.00
_cell.angle_gamma   90.00
#
_symmetry.space_group_name_H-M   'P 1'
#
loop_
_entity.id
_entity.type
_entity.pdbx_description
1 polymer ?
#
loop_
_entity_poly.entity_id
_entity_poly.type
_entity_poly.pdbx_seq_one_letter_code
_entity_poly.pdbx_strand_id
1 'polypeptide(L)' 'MAASSANHAANGISADNSETGAGRRDHVVLFPFMAKGHTLPLLHFATALTVHHKSLRVTVITE' A
#
# COMPACT_ATOMS: atom_id res chain seq x y z
N MET A 1 18.98 -6.13 21.61
CA MET A 1 19.32 -5.98 20.18
C MET A 1 18.14 -5.27 19.51
N ALA A 2 18.27 -3.99 19.17
CA ALA A 2 17.21 -3.23 18.51
C ALA A 2 17.53 -3.19 17.00
N ALA A 3 16.70 -3.80 16.17
CA ALA A 3 16.84 -3.72 14.71
C ALA A 3 16.19 -2.42 14.24
N SER A 4 16.97 -1.48 13.71
CA SER A 4 16.44 -0.37 12.94
C SER A 4 16.16 -0.85 11.51
N SER A 5 14.89 -0.87 11.12
CA SER A 5 14.56 -1.00 9.70
C SER A 5 14.47 0.40 9.12
N ALA A 6 15.35 0.69 8.17
CA ALA A 6 15.34 1.90 7.38
C ALA A 6 14.21 1.82 6.36
N ASN A 7 13.14 2.56 6.58
CA ASN A 7 12.00 2.63 5.68
C ASN A 7 12.35 3.62 4.57
N HIS A 8 12.94 3.13 3.47
CA HIS A 8 13.22 3.97 2.30
C HIS A 8 11.92 4.24 1.52
N ALA A 9 11.06 5.10 2.07
CA ALA A 9 9.85 5.58 1.42
C ALA A 9 10.24 6.63 0.36
N ALA A 10 10.56 6.18 -0.85
CA ALA A 10 10.68 7.07 -2.00
C ALA A 10 9.28 7.59 -2.36
N ASN A 11 8.92 8.76 -1.82
CA ASN A 11 7.70 9.48 -2.20
C ASN A 11 7.91 10.06 -3.60
N GLY A 12 7.58 9.27 -4.63
CA GLY A 12 7.63 9.69 -6.01
C GLY A 12 6.64 10.83 -6.25
N ILE A 13 7.15 11.97 -6.72
CA ILE A 13 6.34 13.12 -7.14
C ILE A 13 5.39 12.62 -8.25
N SER A 14 4.08 12.66 -8.01
CA SER A 14 3.09 12.35 -9.04
C SER A 14 3.00 13.57 -9.96
N ALA A 15 3.74 13.55 -11.07
CA ALA A 15 3.60 14.54 -12.13
C ALA A 15 2.15 14.52 -12.64
N ASP A 16 1.46 15.65 -12.46
CA ASP A 16 0.13 15.92 -13.01
C ASP A 16 0.24 16.03 -14.53
N ASN A 17 -0.25 15.00 -15.22
CA ASN A 17 -0.65 15.08 -16.63
C ASN A 17 -2.08 14.55 -16.72
N SER A 18 -3.02 15.46 -16.53
CA SER A 18 -4.45 15.29 -16.77
C SER A 18 -4.73 15.03 -18.24
N GLU A 19 -4.86 13.76 -18.67
CA GLU A 19 -5.60 13.40 -19.89
C GLU A 19 -6.43 12.11 -19.71
N THR A 20 -7.75 12.26 -19.93
CA THR A 20 -8.79 11.24 -20.23
C THR A 20 -9.45 10.46 -19.08
N GLY A 21 -10.48 11.07 -18.48
CA GLY A 21 -11.86 10.61 -18.72
C GLY A 21 -12.41 9.34 -18.07
N ALA A 22 -11.74 8.70 -17.11
CA ALA A 22 -12.38 7.74 -16.21
C ALA A 22 -11.68 7.83 -14.84
N GLY A 23 -12.43 8.15 -13.78
CA GLY A 23 -11.88 8.48 -12.46
C GLY A 23 -10.71 7.58 -12.04
N ARG A 24 -9.50 8.13 -12.10
CA ARG A 24 -8.26 7.41 -11.79
C ARG A 24 -8.29 7.05 -10.31
N ARG A 25 -8.47 5.76 -10.04
CA ARG A 25 -8.44 5.21 -8.68
C ARG A 25 -6.98 4.92 -8.34
N ASP A 26 -6.51 5.47 -7.23
CA ASP A 26 -5.19 5.16 -6.71
C ASP A 26 -5.10 3.67 -6.36
N HIS A 27 -3.99 3.02 -6.68
CA HIS A 27 -3.83 1.58 -6.48
C HIS A 27 -2.54 1.30 -5.72
N VAL A 28 -2.64 0.49 -4.67
CA VAL A 28 -1.52 0.08 -3.82
C VAL A 28 -1.39 -1.43 -3.86
N VAL A 29 -0.16 -1.90 -4.08
CA VAL A 29 0.20 -3.31 -4.05
C VAL A 29 1.02 -3.58 -2.80
N LEU A 30 0.62 -4.61 -2.04
CA LEU A 30 1.22 -4.97 -0.77
C LEU A 30 1.79 -6.39 -0.87
N PHE A 31 3.10 -6.51 -0.66
CA PHE A 31 3.83 -7.77 -0.64
C PHE A 31 4.27 -8.06 0.79
N PRO A 32 3.42 -8.73 1.60
CA PRO A 32 3.83 -9.14 2.92
C PRO A 32 4.95 -10.16 2.88
N PHE A 33 5.98 -9.95 3.71
CA PHE A 33 6.89 -11.03 4.07
C PHE A 33 6.12 -12.03 4.95
N MET A 34 5.85 -13.23 4.44
CA MET A 34 5.11 -14.30 5.13
C MET A 34 5.92 -14.92 6.27
N ALA A 35 6.23 -14.12 7.28
CA ALA A 35 6.72 -14.58 8.57
C ALA A 35 5.57 -14.72 9.56
N LYS A 36 5.67 -15.71 10.45
CA LYS A 36 4.66 -15.99 11.47
C LYS A 36 4.36 -14.71 12.26
N GLY A 37 3.11 -14.26 12.22
CA GLY A 37 2.63 -13.08 12.96
C GLY A 37 2.61 -11.76 12.18
N HIS A 38 3.11 -11.68 10.94
CA HIS A 38 3.14 -10.43 10.17
C HIS A 38 1.95 -10.25 9.20
N THR A 39 1.29 -11.34 8.83
CA THR A 39 0.13 -11.30 7.91
C THR A 39 -1.07 -10.57 8.50
N LEU A 40 -1.38 -10.81 9.79
CA LEU A 40 -2.54 -10.20 10.43
C LEU A 40 -2.39 -8.67 10.62
N PRO A 41 -1.25 -8.14 11.12
CA PRO A 41 -0.99 -6.70 11.12
C PRO A 41 -1.08 -6.08 9.73
N LEU A 42 -0.58 -6.76 8.70
CA LEU A 42 -0.56 -6.25 7.34
C LEU A 42 -1.95 -6.25 6.68
N LEU A 43 -2.79 -7.25 6.98
CA LEU A 43 -4.19 -7.27 6.56
C LEU A 43 -5.00 -6.17 7.26
N HIS A 44 -4.72 -5.92 8.55
CA HIS A 44 -5.32 -4.80 9.27
C HIS A 44 -4.94 -3.46 8.66
N PHE A 45 -3.66 -3.30 8.29
CA PHE A 45 -3.18 -2.12 7.57
C PHE A 45 -3.85 -1.95 6.20
N ALA A 46 -3.97 -3.02 5.40
CA ALA A 46 -4.69 -2.98 4.12
C ALA A 46 -6.16 -2.55 4.28
N THR A 47 -6.80 -2.94 5.38
CA THR A 47 -8.17 -2.55 5.70
C THR A 47 -8.26 -1.07 6.09
N ALA A 48 -7.32 -0.56 6.89
CA ALA A 48 -7.26 0.86 7.21
C ALA A 48 -7.10 1.71 5.94
N LEU A 49 -6.27 1.27 5.00
CA LEU A 49 -6.08 1.95 3.71
C LEU A 49 -7.38 2.07 2.91
N THR A 50 -8.20 1.01 2.83
CA THR A 50 -9.46 1.05 2.09
C THR A 50 -10.57 1.85 2.79
N VAL A 51 -10.58 1.85 4.14
CA VAL A 51 -11.55 2.62 4.93
C VAL A 51 -11.26 4.12 4.85
N HIS A 52 -10.00 4.53 4.96
CA HIS A 52 -9.62 5.93 4.97
C HIS A 52 -9.50 6.53 3.56
N HIS A 53 -9.31 5.71 2.53
CA HIS A 53 -9.19 6.17 1.14
C HIS A 53 -10.22 5.46 0.24
N LYS A 54 -11.40 6.08 0.08
CA LYS A 54 -12.56 5.50 -0.65
C LYS A 54 -12.30 5.20 -2.13
N SER A 55 -11.32 5.87 -2.75
CA SER A 55 -10.91 5.65 -4.13
C SER A 55 -9.67 4.76 -4.26
N LEU A 56 -9.12 4.26 -3.15
CA LEU A 56 -7.91 3.46 -3.12
C LEU A 56 -8.24 1.97 -3.24
N ARG A 57 -7.71 1.35 -4.29
CA ARG A 57 -7.75 -0.10 -4.45
C ARG A 57 -6.49 -0.70 -3.85
N VAL A 58 -6.64 -1.78 -3.08
CA VAL A 58 -5.51 -2.49 -2.46
C VAL A 58 -5.47 -3.93 -2.99
N THR A 59 -4.28 -4.38 -3.37
CA THR A 59 -4.03 -5.78 -3.75
C THR A 59 -2.94 -6.35 -2.85
N VAL A 60 -3.24 -7.44 -2.15
CA VAL A 60 -2.26 -8.18 -1.35
C VAL A 60 -1.83 -9.41 -2.14
N ILE A 61 -0.53 -9.57 -2.35
CA ILE A 61 0.03 -10.73 -3.06
C ILE A 61 0.63 -11.68 -2.02
N THR A 62 0.24 -12.94 -2.10
CA THR A 62 0.74 -14.02 -1.26
C THR A 62 1.41 -15.05 -2.17
N GLU A 63 2.70 -15.31 -1.95
CA GLU A 63 3.46 -16.37 -2.61
C GLU A 63 3.35 -17.69 -1.83
#